data_AF-A0A8I1GBJ0-F1
#
_entry.id   AF-A0A8I1GBJ0-F1
#
_cell.length_a   1.000
_cell.length_b   1.000
_cell.length_c   1.000
_cell.angle_alpha   90.00
_cell.angle_beta   90.00
_cell.angle_gamma   90.00
#
_symmetry.space_group_name_H-M   'P 1'
#
loop_
_entity.id
_entity.type
_entity.pdbx_description
1 polymer ?
#
loop_
_entity_poly.entity_id
_entity_poly.type
_entity_poly.pdbx_seq_one_letter_code
_entity_poly.pdbx_strand_id
1 'polypeptide(L)'
;MGKKLNELAGEGSDTHLVQTIRDSAANIWLAGLGAFAKAQEEGGKLFEALVKEGEAVQNRTSKQAQEAISDVKTKATGTWDKLEQVFVDRVARALHSLDVPTKNDIDALSKRVHELTKVAEKLSAKLDEEAESSGKTVAEDAEKPATKKASTRAHS
;
A
#
# COMPACT_ATOMS: atom_id res chain seq x y z
N MET A 1 68.55 19.17 82.33
CA MET A 1 68.59 17.90 81.55
C MET A 1 67.26 17.57 80.83
N GLY A 2 66.39 18.54 80.51
CA GLY A 2 65.08 18.23 79.89
C GLY A 2 65.04 18.20 78.36
N LYS A 3 66.01 18.82 77.66
CA LYS A 3 65.96 18.96 76.19
C LYS A 3 66.27 17.66 75.42
N LYS A 4 67.19 16.83 75.93
CA LYS A 4 67.58 15.56 75.29
C LYS A 4 66.55 14.43 75.40
N LEU A 5 65.61 14.52 76.34
CA LEU A 5 64.53 13.53 76.48
C LEU A 5 63.34 13.83 75.56
N ASN A 6 63.19 15.09 75.12
CA ASN A 6 62.16 15.49 74.15
C ASN A 6 62.58 15.20 72.70
N GLU A 7 63.88 15.25 72.37
CA GLU A 7 64.39 14.87 71.04
C GLU A 7 64.29 13.36 70.78
N LEU A 8 64.64 12.50 71.75
CA LEU A 8 64.52 11.03 71.58
C LEU A 8 63.06 10.53 71.53
N ALA A 9 62.12 11.27 72.14
CA ALA A 9 60.71 10.90 72.14
C ALA A 9 59.98 11.31 70.85
N GLY A 10 60.40 12.40 70.18
CA GLY A 10 59.79 12.86 68.93
C GLY A 10 60.23 12.09 67.68
N GLU A 11 61.51 11.71 67.60
CA GLU A 11 62.08 11.13 66.36
C GLU A 11 61.56 9.71 66.05
N GLY A 12 61.26 8.91 67.08
CA GLY A 12 60.69 7.56 66.93
C GLY A 12 59.17 7.54 66.69
N SER A 13 58.43 8.50 67.28
CA SER A 13 56.97 8.56 67.13
C SER A 13 56.55 9.11 65.77
N ASP A 14 57.24 10.12 65.26
CA ASP A 14 56.93 10.72 63.95
C ASP A 14 57.17 9.72 62.82
N THR A 15 58.23 8.91 62.92
CA THR A 15 58.53 7.86 61.94
C THR A 15 57.46 6.78 61.88
N HIS A 16 56.95 6.33 63.04
CA HIS A 16 55.88 5.33 63.13
C HIS A 16 54.53 5.88 62.64
N LEU A 17 54.24 7.15 62.91
CA LEU A 17 53.02 7.82 62.44
C LEU A 17 53.04 7.98 60.91
N VAL A 18 54.19 8.39 60.35
CA VAL A 18 54.39 8.49 58.90
C VAL A 18 54.26 7.12 58.21
N GLN A 19 54.79 6.04 58.81
CA GLN A 19 54.61 4.68 58.29
C GLN A 19 53.13 4.25 58.31
N THR A 20 52.42 4.49 59.41
CA THR A 20 51.00 4.14 59.53
C THR A 20 50.13 4.90 58.51
N ILE A 21 50.41 6.18 58.27
CA ILE A 21 49.72 6.98 57.25
C ILE A 21 50.02 6.44 55.85
N ARG A 22 51.28 6.08 55.55
CA ARG A 22 51.65 5.50 54.26
C ARG A 22 50.96 4.15 54.03
N ASP A 23 50.91 3.29 55.03
CA ASP A 23 50.27 1.98 54.94
C ASP A 23 48.74 2.12 54.80
N SER A 24 48.14 3.07 55.52
CA SER A 24 46.73 3.41 55.37
C SER A 24 46.42 3.95 53.97
N ALA A 25 47.25 4.87 53.44
CA ALA A 25 47.10 5.42 52.10
C ALA A 25 47.27 4.32 51.03
N ALA A 26 48.23 3.41 51.20
CA ALA A 26 48.42 2.26 50.32
C ALA A 26 47.22 1.31 50.34
N ASN A 27 46.65 1.04 51.52
CA ASN A 27 45.44 0.21 51.65
C ASN A 27 44.21 0.87 51.02
N ILE A 28 44.03 2.18 51.21
CA ILE A 28 42.95 2.94 50.56
C ILE A 28 43.11 2.91 49.04
N TRP A 29 44.34 3.02 48.54
CA TRP A 29 44.63 2.96 47.11
C TRP A 29 44.34 1.57 46.52
N LEU A 30 44.77 0.50 47.18
CA LEU A 30 44.49 -0.87 46.78
C LEU A 30 43.00 -1.20 46.86
N ALA A 31 42.30 -0.71 47.88
CA ALA A 31 40.85 -0.83 47.98
C ALA A 31 40.13 -0.08 46.86
N GLY A 32 40.63 1.11 46.48
CA GLY A 32 40.13 1.89 45.34
C GLY A 32 40.30 1.13 44.02
N LEU A 33 41.49 0.57 43.78
CA LEU A 33 41.76 -0.25 42.58
C LEU A 33 40.93 -1.56 42.57
N GLY A 34 40.75 -2.20 43.72
CA GLY A 34 39.92 -3.40 43.85
C GLY A 34 38.43 -3.11 43.63
N ALA A 35 37.93 -1.99 44.15
CA ALA A 35 36.55 -1.54 43.92
C ALA A 35 36.33 -1.17 42.44
N PHE A 36 37.30 -0.50 41.80
CA PHE A 36 37.25 -0.19 40.38
C PHE A 36 37.25 -1.47 39.51
N ALA A 37 38.14 -2.42 39.80
CA ALA A 37 38.17 -3.71 39.10
C ALA A 37 36.84 -4.47 39.25
N LYS A 38 36.24 -4.46 40.45
CA LYS A 38 34.93 -5.07 40.70
C LYS A 38 33.80 -4.35 39.96
N ALA A 39 33.81 -3.02 39.92
CA ALA A 39 32.86 -2.24 39.14
C ALA A 39 33.01 -2.49 37.63
N GLN A 40 34.22 -2.74 37.13
CA GLN A 40 34.46 -3.08 35.72
C GLN A 40 33.93 -4.49 35.40
N GLU A 41 34.12 -5.47 36.29
CA GLU A 41 33.60 -6.83 36.12
C GLU A 41 32.06 -6.88 36.20
N GLU A 42 31.48 -6.20 37.19
CA GLU A 42 30.02 -6.14 37.36
C GLU A 42 29.37 -5.22 36.32
N GLY A 43 30.07 -4.16 35.89
CA GLY A 43 29.62 -3.23 34.86
C GLY A 43 29.43 -3.88 33.49
N GLY A 44 30.31 -4.82 33.11
CA GLY A 44 30.15 -5.61 31.89
C GLY A 44 28.86 -6.46 31.89
N LYS A 45 28.58 -7.13 33.01
CA LYS A 45 27.36 -7.96 33.18
C LYS A 45 26.09 -7.11 33.15
N LEU A 46 26.10 -5.94 33.80
CA LEU A 46 24.99 -4.99 33.73
C LEU A 46 24.79 -4.45 32.30
N PHE A 47 25.87 -4.16 31.59
CA PHE A 47 25.80 -3.70 30.20
C PHE A 47 25.19 -4.78 29.29
N GLU A 48 25.66 -6.03 29.38
CA GLU A 48 25.09 -7.15 28.62
C GLU A 48 23.60 -7.36 28.92
N ALA A 49 23.20 -7.25 30.19
CA ALA A 49 21.80 -7.32 30.59
C ALA A 49 20.96 -6.18 29.97
N LEU A 50 21.48 -4.95 29.98
CA LEU A 50 20.81 -3.80 29.37
C LEU A 50 20.70 -3.93 27.85
N VAL A 51 21.74 -4.44 27.18
CA VAL A 51 21.71 -4.71 25.73
C VAL A 51 20.64 -5.76 25.42
N LYS A 52 20.59 -6.85 26.17
CA LYS A 52 19.60 -7.91 25.99
C LYS A 52 18.17 -7.42 26.22
N GLU A 53 17.96 -6.59 27.24
CA GLU A 53 16.67 -5.94 27.49
C GLU A 53 16.31 -4.98 26.34
N GLY A 54 17.28 -4.20 25.85
CA GLY A 54 17.09 -3.31 24.69
C GLY A 54 16.68 -4.06 23.43
N GLU A 55 17.36 -5.17 23.12
CA GLU A 55 17.00 -6.06 22.00
C GLU A 55 15.60 -6.65 22.18
N ALA A 56 15.22 -7.06 23.40
CA ALA A 56 13.89 -7.58 23.69
C ALA A 56 12.80 -6.51 23.49
N VAL A 57 13.02 -5.29 23.96
CA VAL A 57 12.12 -4.14 23.76
C VAL A 57 12.01 -3.79 22.28
N GLN A 58 13.14 -3.76 21.54
CA GLN A 58 13.15 -3.49 20.11
C GLN A 58 12.38 -4.57 19.34
N ASN A 59 12.61 -5.85 19.64
CA ASN A 59 11.89 -6.96 19.01
C ASN A 59 10.40 -6.91 19.28
N ARG A 60 10.00 -6.64 20.54
CA ARG A 60 8.58 -6.50 20.91
C ARG A 60 7.92 -5.33 20.19
N THR A 61 8.60 -4.18 20.15
CA THR A 61 8.11 -2.98 19.47
C THR A 61 8.00 -3.21 17.96
N SER A 62 8.99 -3.88 17.35
CA SER A 62 9.00 -4.18 15.92
C SER A 62 7.87 -5.13 15.53
N LYS A 63 7.60 -6.16 16.34
CA LYS A 63 6.46 -7.06 16.13
C LYS A 63 5.13 -6.31 16.24
N GLN A 64 4.94 -5.51 17.28
CA GLN A 64 3.71 -4.72 17.45
C GLN A 64 3.53 -3.71 16.31
N ALA A 65 4.60 -3.08 15.84
CA ALA A 65 4.57 -2.19 14.70
C ALA A 65 4.20 -2.93 13.41
N GLN A 66 4.76 -4.13 13.17
CA GLN A 66 4.42 -4.95 12.01
C GLN A 66 2.97 -5.42 12.03
N GLU A 67 2.46 -5.84 13.19
CA GLU A 67 1.05 -6.20 13.38
C GLU A 67 0.15 -4.98 13.13
N ALA A 68 0.46 -3.83 13.72
CA ALA A 68 -0.28 -2.59 13.51
C ALA A 68 -0.27 -2.13 12.03
N ILE A 69 0.87 -2.23 11.35
CA ILE A 69 0.98 -1.90 9.92
C ILE A 69 0.18 -2.90 9.08
N SER A 70 0.18 -4.19 9.43
CA SER A 70 -0.63 -5.21 8.75
C SER A 70 -2.13 -4.96 8.93
N ASP A 71 -2.57 -4.63 10.14
CA ASP A 71 -3.95 -4.29 10.46
C ASP A 71 -4.40 -2.99 9.79
N VAL A 72 -3.54 -1.98 9.78
CA VAL A 72 -3.79 -0.74 9.03
C VAL A 72 -3.82 -1.04 7.55
N LYS A 73 -2.90 -1.82 7.00
CA LYS A 73 -2.88 -2.17 5.57
C LYS A 73 -4.18 -2.86 5.17
N THR A 74 -4.63 -3.85 5.93
CA THR A 74 -5.88 -4.58 5.64
C THR A 74 -7.13 -3.71 5.74
N LYS A 75 -7.23 -2.84 6.77
CA LYS A 75 -8.34 -1.88 6.91
C LYS A 75 -8.24 -0.72 5.91
N ALA A 76 -7.02 -0.32 5.57
CA ALA A 76 -6.74 0.73 4.62
C ALA A 76 -7.08 0.27 3.22
N THR A 77 -6.85 -0.98 2.79
CA THR A 77 -7.21 -1.42 1.42
C THR A 77 -8.67 -1.11 1.08
N GLY A 78 -9.63 -1.49 1.94
CA GLY A 78 -11.06 -1.21 1.68
C GLY A 78 -11.46 0.26 1.81
N THR A 79 -10.70 1.06 2.57
CA THR A 79 -10.91 2.51 2.67
C THR A 79 -10.21 3.25 1.52
N TRP A 80 -9.10 2.71 1.04
CA TRP A 80 -8.27 3.19 -0.05
C TRP A 80 -9.00 3.03 -1.38
N ASP A 81 -9.67 1.89 -1.62
CA ASP A 81 -10.52 1.71 -2.80
C ASP A 81 -11.62 2.78 -2.88
N LYS A 82 -12.21 3.16 -1.74
CA LYS A 82 -13.20 4.26 -1.68
C LYS A 82 -12.56 5.62 -1.94
N LEU A 83 -11.35 5.86 -1.43
CA LEU A 83 -10.60 7.09 -1.70
C LEU A 83 -10.17 7.18 -3.16
N GLU A 84 -9.79 6.05 -3.78
CA GLU A 84 -9.49 5.94 -5.20
C GLU A 84 -10.74 6.28 -6.01
N GLN A 85 -11.91 5.73 -5.66
CA GLN A 85 -13.17 6.05 -6.33
C GLN A 85 -13.51 7.55 -6.22
N VAL A 86 -13.39 8.15 -5.04
CA VAL A 86 -13.64 9.60 -4.83
C VAL A 86 -12.61 10.45 -5.59
N PHE A 87 -11.36 10.02 -5.65
CA PHE A 87 -10.31 10.69 -6.40
C PHE A 87 -10.58 10.63 -7.90
N VAL A 88 -10.90 9.45 -8.44
CA VAL A 88 -11.28 9.25 -9.84
C VAL A 88 -12.50 10.10 -10.19
N ASP A 89 -13.52 10.13 -9.35
CA ASP A 89 -14.71 10.99 -9.54
C ASP A 89 -14.33 12.48 -9.56
N ARG A 90 -13.42 12.90 -8.67
CA ARG A 90 -12.98 14.29 -8.62
C ARG A 90 -12.15 14.68 -9.85
N VAL A 91 -11.27 13.79 -10.30
CA VAL A 91 -10.49 13.96 -11.53
C VAL A 91 -11.42 13.96 -12.74
N ALA A 92 -12.40 13.05 -12.81
CA ALA A 92 -13.39 13.00 -13.87
C ALA A 92 -14.21 14.30 -13.94
N ARG A 93 -14.64 14.86 -12.79
CA ARG A 93 -15.32 16.17 -12.75
C ARG A 93 -14.42 17.32 -13.23
N ALA A 94 -13.13 17.30 -12.89
CA ALA A 94 -12.19 18.31 -13.36
C ALA A 94 -11.97 18.23 -14.87
N LEU A 95 -11.83 17.02 -15.41
CA LEU A 95 -11.71 16.76 -16.85
C LEU A 95 -12.99 17.18 -17.61
N HIS A 96 -14.16 16.85 -17.07
CA HIS A 96 -15.44 17.25 -17.64
C HIS A 96 -15.61 18.78 -17.65
N SER A 97 -15.11 19.48 -16.61
CA SER A 97 -15.09 20.95 -16.60
C SER A 97 -14.15 21.57 -17.63
N LEU A 98 -13.25 20.77 -18.23
CA LEU A 98 -12.33 21.17 -19.30
C LEU A 98 -12.77 20.63 -20.68
N ASP A 99 -14.02 20.17 -20.81
CA ASP A 99 -14.57 19.55 -22.02
C ASP A 99 -13.78 18.32 -22.51
N VAL A 100 -13.10 17.61 -21.61
CA VAL A 100 -12.38 16.37 -21.93
C VAL A 100 -13.30 15.16 -21.68
N PRO A 101 -13.65 14.36 -22.70
CA PRO A 101 -14.50 13.19 -22.54
C PRO A 101 -13.90 12.15 -21.58
N THR A 102 -14.72 11.62 -20.68
CA THR A 102 -14.29 10.63 -19.69
C THR A 102 -14.62 9.20 -20.14
N LYS A 103 -14.03 8.20 -19.48
CA LYS A 103 -14.23 6.78 -19.82
C LYS A 103 -15.71 6.35 -19.71
N ASN A 104 -16.43 6.87 -18.72
CA ASN A 104 -17.85 6.60 -18.53
C ASN A 104 -18.70 7.14 -19.70
N ASP A 105 -18.31 8.29 -20.26
CA ASP A 105 -19.02 8.90 -21.39
C ASP A 105 -18.82 8.06 -22.66
N ILE A 106 -17.62 7.54 -22.87
CA ILE A 106 -17.29 6.64 -23.97
C ILE A 106 -18.09 5.33 -23.85
N ASP A 107 -18.19 4.75 -22.65
CA ASP A 107 -18.95 3.53 -22.41
C ASP A 107 -20.46 3.74 -22.62
N ALA A 108 -21.00 4.88 -22.16
CA ALA A 108 -22.40 5.24 -22.38
C ALA A 108 -22.72 5.45 -23.86
N LEU A 109 -21.82 6.10 -24.60
CA LEU A 109 -21.95 6.29 -26.04
C LEU A 109 -21.88 4.95 -26.78
N SER A 110 -20.92 4.09 -26.44
CA SER A 110 -20.78 2.76 -27.04
C SER A 110 -22.06 1.91 -26.88
N LYS A 111 -22.68 1.92 -25.69
CA LYS A 111 -23.97 1.25 -25.46
C LYS A 111 -25.08 1.79 -26.36
N ARG A 112 -25.22 3.13 -26.43
CA ARG A 112 -26.23 3.76 -27.30
C ARG A 112 -26.03 3.40 -28.77
N VAL A 113 -24.78 3.39 -29.24
CA VAL A 113 -24.45 2.97 -30.61
C VAL A 113 -24.86 1.51 -30.83
N HIS A 114 -24.53 0.60 -29.91
CA HIS A 114 -24.96 -0.80 -30.03
C HIS A 114 -26.49 -0.99 -30.07
N GLU A 115 -27.23 -0.24 -29.26
CA GLU A 115 -28.70 -0.26 -29.28
C GLU A 115 -29.26 0.28 -30.59
N LEU A 116 -28.71 1.40 -31.07
CA LEU A 116 -29.07 2.00 -32.35
C LEU A 116 -28.78 1.06 -33.52
N THR A 117 -27.62 0.39 -33.53
CA THR A 117 -27.27 -0.62 -34.54
C THR A 117 -28.28 -1.76 -34.55
N LYS A 118 -28.67 -2.28 -33.37
CA LYS A 118 -29.71 -3.33 -33.29
C LYS A 118 -31.06 -2.87 -33.82
N VAL A 119 -31.44 -1.62 -33.54
CA VAL A 119 -32.71 -1.06 -34.03
C VAL A 119 -32.64 -0.88 -35.55
N ALA A 120 -31.51 -0.40 -36.07
CA ALA A 120 -31.28 -0.25 -37.50
C ALA A 120 -31.32 -1.61 -38.24
N GLU A 121 -30.65 -2.64 -37.71
CA GLU A 121 -30.69 -4.01 -38.26
C GLU A 121 -32.11 -4.61 -38.25
N LYS A 122 -32.87 -4.37 -37.18
CA LYS A 122 -34.27 -4.83 -37.12
C LYS A 122 -35.17 -4.11 -38.12
N LEU A 123 -34.97 -2.80 -38.30
CA LEU A 123 -35.70 -2.02 -39.28
C LEU A 123 -35.33 -2.43 -40.71
N SER A 124 -34.04 -2.65 -41.00
CA SER A 124 -33.61 -3.12 -42.32
C SER A 124 -34.17 -4.50 -42.62
N ALA A 125 -34.07 -5.46 -41.69
CA ALA A 125 -34.64 -6.80 -41.87
C ALA A 125 -36.17 -6.76 -42.07
N LYS A 126 -36.87 -5.88 -41.37
CA LYS A 126 -38.32 -5.71 -41.53
C LYS A 126 -38.69 -5.11 -42.90
N LEU A 127 -37.88 -4.18 -43.42
CA LEU A 127 -38.06 -3.60 -44.75
C LEU A 127 -37.75 -4.63 -45.86
N ASP A 128 -36.76 -5.50 -45.65
CA ASP A 128 -36.43 -6.59 -46.57
C ASP A 128 -37.55 -7.66 -46.61
N GLU A 129 -38.16 -8.01 -45.46
CA GLU A 129 -39.33 -8.88 -45.42
C GLU A 129 -40.58 -8.28 -46.09
N GLU A 130 -40.81 -6.96 -45.93
CA GLU A 130 -41.91 -6.26 -46.62
C GLU A 130 -41.70 -6.24 -48.14
N ALA A 131 -40.46 -6.07 -48.61
CA ALA A 131 -40.10 -6.12 -50.04
C ALA A 131 -40.28 -7.52 -50.65
N GLU A 132 -39.93 -8.59 -49.92
CA GLU A 132 -40.18 -9.97 -50.39
C GLU A 132 -41.68 -10.34 -50.38
N SER A 133 -42.45 -9.80 -49.43
CA SER A 133 -43.91 -10.04 -49.38
C SER A 133 -44.68 -9.38 -50.53
N SER A 134 -44.20 -8.23 -51.03
CA SER A 134 -44.81 -7.54 -52.18
C SER A 134 -44.37 -8.11 -53.54
N GLY A 135 -43.27 -8.86 -53.61
CA GLY A 135 -42.81 -9.50 -54.83
C GLY A 135 -43.59 -10.77 -55.22
N LYS A 136 -44.32 -11.38 -54.28
CA LYS A 136 -44.97 -12.68 -54.49
C LYS A 136 -46.40 -12.63 -55.05
N THR A 137 -47.00 -11.45 -55.21
CA THR A 137 -48.39 -11.31 -55.71
C THR A 137 -48.52 -10.95 -57.19
N VAL A 138 -47.43 -10.88 -57.96
CA VAL A 138 -47.49 -10.54 -59.41
C VAL A 138 -46.99 -11.67 -60.32
N ALA A 139 -46.58 -12.82 -59.78
CA ALA A 139 -46.05 -13.94 -60.57
C ALA A 139 -47.02 -15.13 -60.73
N GLU A 140 -48.33 -14.95 -60.47
CA GLU A 140 -49.33 -16.02 -60.64
C GLU A 140 -50.57 -15.54 -61.39
N ASP A 141 -50.42 -14.78 -62.50
CA ASP A 141 -51.48 -14.68 -63.52
C ASP A 141 -50.91 -14.24 -64.88
N ALA A 142 -49.98 -15.02 -65.43
CA ALA A 142 -49.50 -14.80 -66.80
C ALA A 142 -48.84 -16.03 -67.44
N GLU A 143 -49.54 -17.17 -67.57
CA GLU A 143 -49.12 -18.18 -68.57
C GLU A 143 -50.27 -19.01 -69.18
N LYS A 144 -50.83 -18.48 -70.27
CA LYS A 144 -51.25 -19.10 -71.57
C LYS A 144 -51.70 -20.59 -71.63
N PRO A 145 -52.65 -20.93 -72.53
CA PRO A 145 -52.20 -21.26 -73.89
C PRO A 145 -53.13 -20.82 -75.04
N ALA A 146 -52.52 -20.76 -76.23
CA ALA A 146 -53.13 -20.45 -77.52
C ALA A 146 -53.84 -21.67 -78.14
N THR A 147 -54.83 -21.45 -79.03
CA THR A 147 -54.82 -21.98 -80.43
C THR A 147 -56.05 -21.56 -81.28
N LYS A 148 -55.73 -21.14 -82.53
CA LYS A 148 -56.42 -21.38 -83.82
C LYS A 148 -57.63 -20.53 -84.29
N LYS A 149 -57.28 -19.56 -85.16
CA LYS A 149 -57.62 -19.40 -86.60
C LYS A 149 -59.08 -19.18 -87.08
N ALA A 150 -59.19 -18.12 -87.90
CA ALA A 150 -60.03 -17.92 -89.10
C ALA A 150 -61.40 -17.22 -88.95
N SER A 151 -61.50 -15.97 -89.44
CA SER A 151 -62.25 -15.70 -90.68
C SER A 151 -61.92 -14.31 -91.24
N THR A 152 -61.61 -14.28 -92.53
CA THR A 152 -61.38 -13.13 -93.40
C THR A 152 -62.68 -12.46 -93.84
N ARG A 153 -62.59 -11.15 -94.14
CA ARG A 153 -63.09 -10.47 -95.36
C ARG A 153 -64.12 -9.33 -95.16
N ALA A 154 -63.64 -8.12 -95.51
CA ALA A 154 -64.26 -6.87 -95.97
C ALA A 154 -65.79 -6.77 -96.15
N HIS A 155 -66.37 -5.61 -95.83
CA HIS A 155 -66.96 -4.67 -96.82
C HIS A 155 -67.47 -3.36 -96.18
N SER A 156 -67.43 -2.31 -97.02
CA SER A 156 -68.09 -0.98 -96.94
C SER A 156 -67.34 0.15 -96.24
#